data_AF-A0AAU5KYG3-F1
#
_entry.id   AF-A0AAU5KYG3-F1
#
_cell.length_a   1.000
_cell.length_b   1.000
_cell.length_c   1.000
_cell.angle_alpha   90.00
_cell.angle_beta   90.00
_cell.angle_gamma   90.00
#
_symmetry.space_group_name_H-M   'P 1'
#
loop_
_entity.id
_entity.type
_entity.pdbx_description
1 polymer ?
#
loop_
_entity_poly.entity_id
_entity_poly.type
_entity_poly.pdbx_seq_one_letter_code
_entity_poly.pdbx_strand_id
1 'polypeptide(L)'
;MTTTRIRRTVGTALTVALLVTGAAACDSDGKTAAAPAATSASPAPEPFGAAGYRGLKPGMAKDAALAVGALEAAPVSLLNGCTDFVYKGGPAPDAARMAAEAALQAKIDELDAKAQAGRSTPGAVPPLPSNPTLQDLKAHSALLLAETERMKANQGTLEQLAKATDELKAARATRDAAFLATGRAGFGLDGLRELVAPAGARTAEGIGAGSTVEALRQAYGDKGLELAKSGKYEMPVEGGRGTQGWKYEFTLDGDKVGGLAVANRGMYCS
;
A
#
# COMPACT_ATOMS: atom_id res chain seq x y z
N MET A 1 -18.26 43.92 17.22
CA MET A 1 -19.05 42.94 18.00
C MET A 1 -18.07 42.03 18.69
N THR A 2 -18.03 42.12 20.01
CA THR A 2 -17.04 41.51 20.89
C THR A 2 -17.72 40.37 21.61
N THR A 3 -17.24 39.13 21.46
CA THR A 3 -17.62 38.04 22.38
C THR A 3 -16.43 37.14 22.65
N THR A 4 -15.79 37.42 23.78
CA THR A 4 -14.92 36.53 24.56
C THR A 4 -15.80 35.51 25.31
N ARG A 5 -15.34 34.25 25.46
CA ARG A 5 -15.27 33.46 26.73
C ARG A 5 -14.80 32.01 26.43
N ILE A 6 -13.62 31.60 26.90
CA ILE A 6 -13.24 30.95 28.19
C ILE A 6 -13.27 29.41 28.16
N ARG A 7 -12.05 28.87 28.19
CA ARG A 7 -11.45 27.63 28.76
C ARG A 7 -12.34 26.56 29.42
N ARG A 8 -11.93 25.29 29.24
CA ARG A 8 -11.62 24.37 30.34
C ARG A 8 -10.51 23.37 29.96
N THR A 9 -9.57 23.23 30.90
CA THR A 9 -8.38 22.38 30.90
C THR A 9 -8.63 21.22 31.87
N VAL A 10 -8.29 19.99 31.50
CA VAL A 10 -8.03 18.83 32.39
C VAL A 10 -7.07 17.93 31.58
N GLY A 11 -5.87 17.52 31.98
CA GLY A 11 -5.22 17.52 33.28
C GLY A 11 -5.11 16.09 33.82
N THR A 12 -4.15 15.29 33.33
CA THR A 12 -3.63 14.15 34.10
C THR A 12 -2.19 13.83 33.67
N ALA A 13 -1.25 14.22 34.52
CA ALA A 13 0.11 13.73 34.53
C ALA A 13 0.15 12.41 35.31
N LEU A 14 0.85 11.40 34.82
CA LEU A 14 1.23 10.24 35.59
C LEU A 14 2.76 10.18 35.66
N THR A 15 3.26 10.49 36.85
CA THR A 15 4.66 10.32 37.27
C THR A 15 4.81 8.90 37.82
N VAL A 16 5.77 8.13 37.33
CA VAL A 16 6.17 6.86 37.98
C VAL A 16 7.66 6.91 38.28
N ALA A 17 7.96 6.57 39.53
CA ALA A 17 9.20 6.79 40.25
C ALA A 17 10.31 5.80 39.87
N LEU A 18 11.56 6.29 39.95
CA LEU A 18 12.76 5.48 40.08
C LEU A 18 12.73 4.69 41.40
N LEU A 19 13.09 3.40 41.34
CA LEU A 19 13.64 2.67 42.46
C LEU A 19 15.12 2.38 42.17
N VAL A 20 15.97 3.07 42.91
CA VAL A 20 17.40 2.78 43.05
C VAL A 20 17.54 1.93 44.31
N THR A 21 18.02 0.70 44.18
CA THR A 21 18.52 -0.11 45.30
C THR A 21 19.99 -0.38 45.08
N GLY A 22 20.82 0.20 45.94
CA GLY A 22 22.25 -0.08 46.02
C GLY A 22 22.55 -1.30 46.87
N ALA A 23 23.69 -1.92 46.60
CA ALA A 23 24.42 -2.73 47.57
C ALA A 23 25.87 -2.25 47.57
N ALA A 24 26.32 -1.77 48.73
CA ALA A 24 27.71 -1.47 49.03
C ALA A 24 28.37 -2.72 49.61
N ALA A 25 29.59 -3.01 49.19
CA ALA A 25 30.54 -3.84 49.91
C ALA A 25 31.93 -3.22 49.78
N CYS A 26 32.53 -2.88 50.92
CA CYS A 26 33.96 -2.62 51.06
C CYS A 26 34.71 -3.96 50.98
N ASP A 27 35.86 -4.04 50.31
CA ASP A 27 37.19 -3.98 50.96
C ASP A 27 38.36 -4.22 49.98
N SER A 28 39.50 -3.62 50.33
CA SER A 28 40.89 -4.02 50.04
C SER A 28 41.59 -3.66 48.71
N ASP A 29 42.74 -3.02 48.90
CA ASP A 29 43.81 -2.60 47.98
C ASP A 29 44.12 -3.55 46.80
N GLY A 30 44.21 -2.96 45.60
CA GLY A 30 44.66 -3.66 44.40
C GLY A 30 44.79 -2.73 43.18
N LYS A 31 45.91 -2.03 43.09
CA LYS A 31 46.30 -1.17 41.96
C LYS A 31 46.35 -1.98 40.65
N THR A 32 45.27 -1.96 39.88
CA THR A 32 45.26 -2.44 38.48
C THR A 32 44.42 -1.49 37.64
N ALA A 33 45.05 -0.87 36.64
CA ALA A 33 44.41 0.05 35.71
C ALA A 33 43.30 -0.68 34.94
N ALA A 34 42.05 -0.29 35.18
CA ALA A 34 40.91 -0.77 34.41
C ALA A 34 40.98 -0.18 32.99
N ALA A 35 41.11 -1.06 31.99
CA ALA A 35 40.85 -0.71 30.61
C ALA A 35 39.39 -0.23 30.47
N PRO A 36 39.11 0.80 29.65
CA PRO A 36 37.75 1.28 29.47
C PRO A 36 36.88 0.15 28.90
N ALA A 37 35.76 -0.13 29.56
CA ALA A 37 34.75 -1.06 29.07
C ALA A 37 34.30 -0.58 27.69
N ALA A 38 34.54 -1.42 26.68
CA ALA A 38 34.02 -1.20 25.34
C ALA A 38 32.50 -1.29 25.40
N THR A 39 31.83 -0.15 25.47
CA THR A 39 30.40 -0.03 25.21
C THR A 39 30.15 -0.63 23.84
N SER A 40 29.60 -1.84 23.80
CA SER A 40 29.22 -2.49 22.56
C SER A 40 28.08 -1.67 21.98
N ALA A 41 28.41 -0.78 21.05
CA ALA A 41 27.42 -0.02 20.31
C ALA A 41 26.49 -1.02 19.63
N SER A 42 25.19 -0.95 19.92
CA SER A 42 24.20 -1.72 19.18
C SER A 42 24.43 -1.51 17.69
N PRO A 43 24.38 -2.57 16.86
CA PRO A 43 24.57 -2.43 15.43
C PRO A 43 23.60 -1.37 14.88
N ALA A 44 24.12 -0.55 13.97
CA ALA A 44 23.32 0.49 13.33
C ALA A 44 22.05 -0.13 12.72
N PRO A 45 20.89 0.55 12.79
CA PRO A 45 19.67 0.06 12.18
C PRO A 45 19.89 -0.26 10.69
N GLU A 46 19.39 -1.41 10.23
CA GLU A 46 19.45 -1.79 8.83
C GLU A 46 18.75 -0.71 7.97
N PRO A 47 19.44 -0.17 6.95
CA PRO A 47 18.82 0.82 6.07
C PRO A 47 17.74 0.16 5.23
N PHE A 48 16.61 0.84 5.08
CA PHE A 48 15.55 0.48 4.17
C PHE A 48 15.90 0.94 2.75
N GLY A 49 15.89 0.03 1.77
CA GLY A 49 16.03 0.49 0.39
C GLY A 49 16.23 -0.59 -0.65
N ALA A 50 17.03 -0.26 -1.67
CA ALA A 50 17.34 -1.07 -2.85
C ALA A 50 17.78 -2.49 -2.53
N ALA A 51 18.60 -2.63 -1.47
CA ALA A 51 19.11 -3.91 -1.01
C ALA A 51 18.05 -4.78 -0.32
N GLY A 52 16.88 -4.21 -0.03
CA GLY A 52 15.82 -4.84 0.74
C GLY A 52 15.61 -4.20 2.10
N TYR A 53 14.89 -4.93 2.96
CA TYR A 53 14.70 -4.60 4.36
C TYR A 53 14.37 -5.86 5.17
N ARG A 54 15.03 -6.08 6.31
CA ARG A 54 14.86 -7.25 7.18
C ARG A 54 15.05 -8.57 6.43
N GLY A 55 16.01 -8.59 5.50
CA GLY A 55 16.29 -9.75 4.65
C GLY A 55 15.33 -9.97 3.47
N LEU A 56 14.24 -9.19 3.37
CA LEU A 56 13.34 -9.22 2.21
C LEU A 56 13.95 -8.45 1.06
N LYS A 57 14.02 -9.05 -0.14
CA LYS A 57 14.64 -8.44 -1.32
C LYS A 57 13.65 -8.27 -2.46
N PRO A 58 13.79 -7.22 -3.28
CA PRO A 58 13.06 -7.07 -4.53
C PRO A 58 12.96 -8.38 -5.33
N GLY A 59 11.74 -8.77 -5.74
CA GLY A 59 11.48 -9.97 -6.54
C GLY A 59 11.54 -11.30 -5.79
N MET A 60 11.81 -11.32 -4.48
CA MET A 60 11.82 -12.55 -3.68
C MET A 60 10.46 -13.26 -3.74
N ALA A 61 10.47 -14.58 -3.96
CA ALA A 61 9.25 -15.39 -3.95
C ALA A 61 8.55 -15.35 -2.57
N LYS A 62 7.21 -15.43 -2.56
CA LYS A 62 6.40 -15.30 -1.35
C LYS A 62 6.81 -16.28 -0.24
N ASP A 63 6.94 -17.56 -0.57
CA ASP A 63 7.27 -18.59 0.44
C ASP A 63 8.68 -18.42 1.00
N ALA A 64 9.64 -18.01 0.16
CA ALA A 64 10.99 -17.67 0.60
C ALA A 64 10.97 -16.45 1.53
N ALA A 65 10.18 -15.42 1.21
CA ALA A 65 10.04 -14.23 2.05
C ALA A 65 9.39 -14.53 3.40
N LEU A 66 8.38 -15.40 3.45
CA LEU A 66 7.75 -15.84 4.70
C LEU A 66 8.73 -16.67 5.54
N ALA A 67 9.55 -17.52 4.90
CA ALA A 67 10.56 -18.31 5.58
C ALA A 67 11.68 -17.48 6.24
N VAL A 68 11.91 -16.23 5.79
CA VAL A 68 12.83 -15.29 6.47
C VAL A 68 12.35 -14.94 7.89
N GLY A 69 11.04 -15.06 8.17
CA GLY A 69 10.47 -14.75 9.48
C GLY A 69 10.32 -13.24 9.76
N ALA A 70 10.57 -12.39 8.77
CA ALA A 70 10.45 -10.94 8.88
C ALA A 70 9.01 -10.42 8.77
N LEU A 71 8.07 -11.28 8.37
CA LEU A 71 6.66 -10.97 8.14
C LEU A 71 5.77 -11.74 9.10
N GLU A 72 4.58 -11.20 9.36
CA GLU A 72 3.52 -12.00 9.98
C GLU A 72 3.03 -13.10 9.03
N ALA A 73 2.56 -14.21 9.60
CA ALA A 73 2.16 -15.38 8.83
C ALA A 73 0.83 -15.18 8.09
N ALA A 74 -0.07 -14.36 8.63
CA ALA A 74 -1.38 -14.09 8.05
C ALA A 74 -1.33 -12.84 7.16
N PRO A 75 -1.94 -12.89 5.96
CA PRO A 75 -2.06 -11.72 5.11
C PRO A 75 -3.00 -10.68 5.74
N VAL A 76 -2.70 -9.42 5.49
CA VAL A 76 -3.45 -8.25 5.97
C VAL A 76 -4.21 -7.53 4.87
N SER A 77 -4.06 -7.92 3.60
CA SER A 77 -4.89 -7.47 2.49
C SER A 77 -4.75 -8.46 1.33
N LEU A 78 -5.84 -8.66 0.59
CA LEU A 78 -5.90 -9.46 -0.64
C LEU A 78 -6.38 -8.63 -1.84
N LEU A 79 -6.37 -7.30 -1.69
CA LEU A 79 -7.02 -6.39 -2.61
C LEU A 79 -6.32 -6.39 -3.99
N ASN A 80 -7.10 -6.47 -5.07
CA ASN A 80 -6.64 -6.55 -6.47
C ASN A 80 -5.74 -7.76 -6.77
N GLY A 81 -5.91 -8.86 -6.04
CA GLY A 81 -5.07 -10.04 -6.22
C GLY A 81 -3.62 -9.89 -5.72
N CYS A 82 -3.32 -8.79 -5.02
CA CYS A 82 -2.04 -8.65 -4.33
C CYS A 82 -2.19 -9.25 -2.93
N THR A 83 -1.18 -9.97 -2.46
CA THR A 83 -1.15 -10.41 -1.05
C THR A 83 -0.22 -9.49 -0.26
N ASP A 84 -0.78 -8.76 0.71
CA ASP A 84 0.00 -7.89 1.58
C ASP A 84 0.22 -8.56 2.94
N PHE A 85 1.44 -8.45 3.48
CA PHE A 85 1.81 -8.87 4.83
C PHE A 85 2.43 -7.70 5.59
N VAL A 86 2.17 -7.60 6.89
CA VAL A 86 2.91 -6.67 7.76
C VAL A 86 4.22 -7.30 8.22
N TYR A 87 5.17 -6.46 8.63
CA TYR A 87 6.38 -6.95 9.30
C TYR A 87 6.05 -7.60 10.64
N LYS A 88 6.95 -8.47 11.09
CA LYS A 88 6.87 -9.12 12.40
C LYS A 88 6.69 -8.09 13.52
N GLY A 89 5.70 -8.33 14.38
CA GLY A 89 5.27 -7.43 15.45
C GLY A 89 4.27 -6.35 15.00
N GLY A 90 3.84 -6.37 13.73
CA GLY A 90 2.77 -5.53 13.21
C GLY A 90 1.38 -5.93 13.71
N PRO A 91 0.35 -5.12 13.42
CA PRO A 91 -1.01 -5.43 13.84
C PRO A 91 -1.55 -6.68 13.15
N ALA A 92 -2.41 -7.42 13.85
CA ALA A 92 -3.15 -8.52 13.25
C ALA A 92 -4.07 -8.02 12.12
N PRO A 93 -4.44 -8.89 11.15
CA PRO A 93 -5.40 -8.56 10.12
C PRO A 93 -6.73 -8.08 10.72
N ASP A 94 -7.24 -6.96 10.22
CA ASP A 94 -8.59 -6.49 10.52
C ASP A 94 -9.60 -7.33 9.73
N ALA A 95 -10.27 -8.28 10.40
CA ALA A 95 -11.21 -9.19 9.78
C ALA A 95 -12.38 -8.48 9.09
N ALA A 96 -12.86 -7.37 9.64
CA ALA A 96 -13.97 -6.63 9.05
C ALA A 96 -13.53 -5.93 7.76
N ARG A 97 -12.33 -5.31 7.76
CA ARG A 97 -11.75 -4.74 6.55
C ARG A 97 -11.49 -5.81 5.49
N MET A 98 -10.90 -6.94 5.88
CA MET A 98 -10.63 -8.05 4.95
C MET A 98 -11.91 -8.58 4.29
N ALA A 99 -12.99 -8.73 5.06
CA ALA A 99 -14.28 -9.14 4.52
C ALA A 99 -14.87 -8.10 3.55
N ALA A 100 -14.75 -6.80 3.88
CA ALA A 100 -15.20 -5.72 3.01
C ALA A 100 -14.40 -5.66 1.69
N GLU A 101 -13.07 -5.85 1.76
CA GLU A 101 -12.20 -5.95 0.58
C GLU A 101 -12.59 -7.13 -0.31
N ALA A 102 -12.83 -8.30 0.28
CA ALA A 102 -13.24 -9.51 -0.46
C ALA A 102 -14.61 -9.33 -1.12
N ALA A 103 -15.59 -8.76 -0.41
CA ALA A 103 -16.92 -8.49 -0.96
C ALA A 103 -16.88 -7.48 -2.11
N LEU A 104 -16.05 -6.44 -1.98
CA LEU A 104 -15.88 -5.44 -3.03
C LEU A 104 -15.21 -6.04 -4.28
N GLN A 105 -14.18 -6.87 -4.11
CA GLN A 105 -13.55 -7.56 -5.23
C GLN A 105 -14.55 -8.48 -5.94
N ALA A 106 -15.29 -9.29 -5.19
CA ALA A 106 -16.31 -10.18 -5.78
C ALA A 106 -17.39 -9.40 -6.56
N LYS A 107 -17.82 -8.24 -6.05
CA LYS A 107 -18.76 -7.35 -6.75
C LYS A 107 -18.17 -6.81 -8.06
N ILE A 108 -16.90 -6.45 -8.08
CA ILE A 108 -16.23 -5.96 -9.29
C ILE A 108 -16.12 -7.09 -10.32
N ASP A 109 -15.67 -8.27 -9.90
CA ASP A 109 -15.52 -9.43 -10.79
C ASP A 109 -16.86 -9.82 -11.42
N GLU A 110 -17.95 -9.80 -10.63
CA GLU A 110 -19.30 -10.05 -11.11
C GLU A 110 -19.76 -8.99 -12.13
N LEU A 111 -19.52 -7.70 -11.84
CA LEU A 111 -19.90 -6.61 -12.73
C LEU A 111 -19.09 -6.59 -14.03
N ASP A 112 -17.80 -6.90 -13.96
CA ASP A 112 -16.93 -7.00 -15.13
C ASP A 112 -17.35 -8.19 -16.01
N ALA A 113 -17.62 -9.35 -15.41
CA ALA A 113 -18.16 -10.51 -16.13
C ALA A 113 -19.50 -10.20 -16.82
N LYS A 114 -20.41 -9.47 -16.14
CA LYS A 114 -21.68 -9.02 -16.74
C LYS A 114 -21.45 -8.03 -17.89
N ALA A 115 -20.56 -7.05 -17.71
CA ALA A 115 -20.22 -6.09 -18.74
C ALA A 115 -19.61 -6.78 -19.98
N GLN A 116 -18.74 -7.76 -19.77
CA GLN A 116 -18.13 -8.54 -20.84
C GLN A 116 -19.17 -9.41 -21.56
N ALA A 117 -20.06 -10.09 -20.83
CA ALA A 117 -21.17 -10.84 -21.44
C ALA A 117 -22.10 -9.93 -22.26
N GLY A 118 -22.36 -8.72 -21.78
CA GLY A 118 -23.12 -7.70 -22.51
C GLY A 118 -22.47 -7.30 -23.84
N ARG A 119 -21.13 -7.17 -23.88
CA ARG A 119 -20.36 -6.88 -25.10
C ARG A 119 -20.30 -8.06 -26.07
N SER A 120 -20.15 -9.28 -25.56
CA SER A 120 -20.00 -10.49 -26.37
C SER A 120 -21.32 -11.02 -26.94
N THR A 121 -22.47 -10.53 -26.47
CA THR A 121 -23.78 -10.89 -27.03
C THR A 121 -24.00 -10.10 -28.33
N PRO A 122 -24.13 -10.75 -29.51
CA PRO A 122 -24.39 -10.05 -30.76
C PRO A 122 -25.76 -9.37 -30.72
N GLY A 123 -25.78 -8.04 -30.76
CA GLY A 123 -26.99 -7.23 -30.97
C GLY A 123 -27.23 -7.03 -32.46
N ALA A 124 -27.38 -8.11 -33.23
CA ALA A 124 -27.72 -7.98 -34.64
C ALA A 124 -29.24 -7.99 -34.76
N VAL A 125 -29.87 -6.81 -34.73
CA VAL A 125 -31.21 -6.68 -35.29
C VAL A 125 -31.05 -6.88 -36.80
N PRO A 126 -31.58 -7.96 -37.39
CA PRO A 126 -31.40 -8.24 -38.80
C PRO A 126 -32.03 -7.11 -39.64
N PRO A 127 -31.43 -6.76 -40.79
CA PRO A 127 -32.03 -5.79 -41.69
C PRO A 127 -33.42 -6.27 -42.12
N LEU A 128 -34.33 -5.32 -42.31
CA LEU A 128 -35.64 -5.63 -42.90
C LEU A 128 -35.45 -6.22 -44.30
N PRO A 129 -36.32 -7.16 -44.73
CA PRO A 129 -36.33 -7.63 -46.10
C PRO A 129 -36.72 -6.49 -47.06
N SER A 130 -36.37 -6.61 -48.34
CA SER A 130 -36.57 -5.54 -49.34
C SER A 130 -38.03 -5.11 -49.55
N ASN A 131 -38.99 -5.97 -49.22
CA ASN A 131 -40.43 -5.70 -49.26
C ASN A 131 -41.06 -6.18 -47.94
N PRO A 132 -40.97 -5.40 -46.84
CA PRO A 132 -41.41 -5.85 -45.54
C PRO A 132 -42.94 -5.89 -45.44
N THR A 133 -43.46 -6.97 -44.86
CA THR A 133 -44.86 -7.07 -44.45
C THR A 133 -45.10 -6.31 -43.14
N LEU A 134 -46.37 -6.07 -42.79
CA LEU A 134 -46.72 -5.54 -41.45
C LEU A 134 -46.21 -6.44 -40.31
N GLN A 135 -46.15 -7.76 -40.55
CA GLN A 135 -45.62 -8.70 -39.57
C GLN A 135 -44.11 -8.54 -39.42
N ASP A 136 -43.37 -8.34 -40.51
CA ASP A 136 -41.92 -8.08 -40.47
C ASP A 136 -41.61 -6.79 -39.70
N LEU A 137 -42.37 -5.72 -39.93
CA LEU A 137 -42.22 -4.46 -39.20
C LEU A 137 -42.49 -4.62 -37.69
N LYS A 138 -43.51 -5.40 -37.32
CA LYS A 138 -43.82 -5.69 -35.91
C LYS A 138 -42.75 -6.54 -35.24
N ALA A 139 -42.22 -7.55 -35.93
CA ALA A 139 -41.14 -8.37 -35.41
C ALA A 139 -39.85 -7.54 -35.25
N HIS A 140 -39.53 -6.71 -36.24
CA HIS A 140 -38.36 -5.84 -36.21
C HIS A 140 -38.44 -4.78 -35.10
N SER A 141 -39.61 -4.17 -34.88
CA SER A 141 -39.78 -3.21 -33.78
C SER A 141 -39.62 -3.87 -32.40
N ALA A 142 -40.12 -5.10 -32.22
CA ALA A 142 -39.90 -5.86 -31.00
C ALA A 142 -38.41 -6.17 -30.76
N LEU A 143 -37.66 -6.49 -31.82
CA LEU A 143 -36.21 -6.72 -31.74
C LEU A 143 -35.46 -5.42 -31.39
N LEU A 144 -35.84 -4.27 -31.96
CA LEU A 144 -35.25 -2.97 -31.61
C LEU A 144 -35.52 -2.58 -30.15
N LEU A 145 -36.72 -2.86 -29.63
CA LEU A 145 -37.05 -2.62 -28.22
C LEU A 145 -36.23 -3.52 -27.30
N ALA A 146 -36.12 -4.81 -27.63
CA ALA A 146 -35.29 -5.74 -26.87
C ALA A 146 -33.81 -5.34 -26.87
N GLU A 147 -33.28 -4.89 -28.02
CA GLU A 147 -31.92 -4.39 -28.15
C GLU A 147 -31.71 -3.10 -27.34
N THR A 148 -32.70 -2.20 -27.33
CA THR A 148 -32.66 -0.96 -26.54
C THR A 148 -32.59 -1.27 -25.04
N GLU A 149 -33.42 -2.18 -24.54
CA GLU A 149 -33.40 -2.59 -23.13
C GLU A 149 -32.09 -3.31 -22.77
N ARG A 150 -31.54 -4.13 -23.69
CA ARG A 150 -30.23 -4.77 -23.54
C ARG A 150 -29.12 -3.73 -23.38
N MET A 151 -29.08 -2.72 -24.26
CA MET A 151 -28.08 -1.64 -24.17
C MET A 151 -28.21 -0.84 -22.88
N LYS A 152 -29.44 -0.54 -22.44
CA LYS A 152 -29.71 0.15 -21.17
C LYS A 152 -29.24 -0.66 -19.95
N ALA A 153 -29.49 -1.97 -19.94
CA ALA A 153 -29.00 -2.85 -18.89
C ALA A 153 -27.46 -2.93 -18.86
N ASN A 154 -26.83 -2.97 -20.04
CA ASN A 154 -25.37 -2.94 -20.15
C ASN A 154 -24.80 -1.61 -19.65
N GLN A 155 -25.42 -0.48 -20.01
CA GLN A 155 -25.03 0.84 -19.49
C GLN A 155 -25.13 0.89 -17.97
N GLY A 156 -26.25 0.43 -17.39
CA GLY A 156 -26.42 0.37 -15.93
C GLY A 156 -25.40 -0.54 -15.24
N THR A 157 -24.91 -1.58 -15.92
CA THR A 157 -23.81 -2.43 -15.43
C THR A 157 -22.48 -1.67 -15.42
N LEU A 158 -22.16 -0.93 -16.49
CA LEU A 158 -20.94 -0.12 -16.59
C LEU A 158 -20.91 1.01 -15.55
N GLU A 159 -22.06 1.65 -15.29
CA GLU A 159 -22.19 2.68 -14.23
C GLU A 159 -21.92 2.09 -12.84
N GLN A 160 -22.46 0.89 -12.56
CA GLN A 160 -22.18 0.18 -11.31
C GLN A 160 -20.72 -0.23 -11.19
N LEU A 161 -20.10 -0.69 -12.28
CA LEU A 161 -18.68 -1.05 -12.32
C LEU A 161 -17.79 0.18 -12.04
N ALA A 162 -18.13 1.34 -12.62
CA ALA A 162 -17.42 2.59 -12.36
C ALA A 162 -17.51 2.97 -10.87
N LYS A 163 -18.70 2.91 -10.27
CA LYS A 163 -18.88 3.16 -8.83
C LYS A 163 -18.09 2.18 -7.96
N ALA A 164 -18.11 0.89 -8.29
CA ALA A 164 -17.33 -0.12 -7.56
C ALA A 164 -15.82 0.13 -7.68
N THR A 165 -15.36 0.63 -8.83
CA THR A 165 -13.96 1.03 -9.05
C THR A 165 -13.57 2.23 -8.18
N ASP A 166 -14.47 3.20 -7.99
CA ASP A 166 -14.24 4.33 -7.07
C ASP A 166 -14.22 3.87 -5.61
N GLU A 167 -15.12 2.96 -5.22
CA GLU A 167 -15.11 2.30 -3.90
C GLU A 167 -13.77 1.58 -3.68
N LEU A 168 -13.25 0.90 -4.70
CA LEU A 168 -11.96 0.21 -4.66
C LEU A 168 -10.79 1.18 -4.48
N LYS A 169 -10.82 2.32 -5.18
CA LYS A 169 -9.82 3.37 -5.02
C LYS A 169 -9.80 3.90 -3.59
N ALA A 170 -10.98 4.13 -2.99
CA ALA A 170 -11.07 4.56 -1.60
C ALA A 170 -10.53 3.48 -0.64
N ALA A 171 -10.90 2.21 -0.84
CA ALA A 171 -10.39 1.09 -0.04
C ALA A 171 -8.85 0.98 -0.11
N ARG A 172 -8.27 1.13 -1.31
CA ARG A 172 -6.81 1.17 -1.50
C ARG A 172 -6.16 2.31 -0.70
N ALA A 173 -6.75 3.51 -0.74
CA ALA A 173 -6.22 4.66 -0.01
C ALA A 173 -6.27 4.45 1.52
N THR A 174 -7.38 3.93 2.05
CA THR A 174 -7.50 3.60 3.48
C THR A 174 -6.48 2.54 3.89
N ARG A 175 -6.35 1.48 3.09
CA ARG A 175 -5.36 0.42 3.29
C ARG A 175 -3.94 0.99 3.28
N ASP A 176 -3.59 1.78 2.28
CA ASP A 176 -2.26 2.36 2.14
C ASP A 176 -1.91 3.28 3.32
N ALA A 177 -2.85 4.10 3.77
CA ALA A 177 -2.69 4.94 4.95
C ALA A 177 -2.42 4.11 6.22
N ALA A 178 -3.14 3.00 6.43
CA ALA A 178 -2.92 2.11 7.58
C ALA A 178 -1.50 1.50 7.61
N PHE A 179 -0.88 1.33 6.43
CA PHE A 179 0.44 0.74 6.30
C PHE A 179 1.60 1.73 6.30
N LEU A 180 1.34 3.05 6.24
CA LEU A 180 2.40 4.05 6.37
C LEU A 180 3.08 4.00 7.75
N ALA A 181 2.34 3.68 8.81
CA ALA A 181 2.90 3.59 10.16
C ALA A 181 3.61 2.26 10.41
N THR A 182 2.99 1.16 9.98
CA THR A 182 3.40 -0.22 10.32
C THR A 182 4.35 -0.84 9.31
N GLY A 183 4.38 -0.30 8.08
CA GLY A 183 5.08 -0.89 6.96
C GLY A 183 4.41 -2.18 6.47
N ARG A 184 4.76 -2.61 5.24
CA ARG A 184 4.26 -3.86 4.66
C ARG A 184 5.20 -4.41 3.59
N ALA A 185 5.00 -5.67 3.25
CA ALA A 185 5.50 -6.31 2.05
C ALA A 185 4.32 -6.76 1.19
N GLY A 186 4.29 -6.30 -0.06
CA GLY A 186 3.26 -6.65 -1.04
C GLY A 186 3.80 -7.63 -2.08
N PHE A 187 3.03 -8.68 -2.34
CA PHE A 187 3.36 -9.74 -3.31
C PHE A 187 2.37 -9.74 -4.47
N GLY A 188 2.91 -9.82 -5.69
CA GLY A 188 2.14 -10.07 -6.91
C GLY A 188 2.34 -11.51 -7.39
N LEU A 189 1.99 -11.76 -8.66
CA LEU A 189 2.14 -13.07 -9.30
C LEU A 189 3.61 -13.55 -9.31
N ASP A 190 4.53 -12.64 -9.63
CA ASP A 190 5.95 -12.95 -9.80
C ASP A 190 6.79 -12.77 -8.52
N GLY A 191 6.14 -12.61 -7.35
CA GLY A 191 6.80 -12.46 -6.06
C GLY A 191 6.70 -11.06 -5.46
N LEU A 192 7.65 -10.72 -4.59
CA LEU A 192 7.68 -9.44 -3.87
C LEU A 192 7.77 -8.30 -4.87
N ARG A 193 6.78 -7.39 -4.82
CA ARG A 193 6.65 -6.24 -5.72
C ARG A 193 6.69 -4.90 -5.00
N GLU A 194 6.54 -4.90 -3.68
CA GLU A 194 6.53 -3.69 -2.87
C GLU A 194 7.06 -3.99 -1.48
N LEU A 195 7.93 -3.10 -1.00
CA LEU A 195 8.25 -2.92 0.41
C LEU A 195 7.82 -1.51 0.78
N VAL A 196 7.08 -1.37 1.87
CA VAL A 196 6.76 -0.07 2.50
C VAL A 196 7.49 -0.03 3.83
N ALA A 197 8.20 1.06 4.09
CA ALA A 197 8.97 1.25 5.31
C ALA A 197 8.04 1.47 6.51
N PRO A 198 8.30 0.85 7.68
CA PRO A 198 7.65 1.25 8.93
C PRO A 198 8.13 2.64 9.36
N ALA A 199 7.38 3.33 10.24
CA ALA A 199 7.61 4.73 10.60
C ALA A 199 9.05 5.08 11.05
N GLY A 200 9.74 4.13 11.72
CA GLY A 200 11.11 4.30 12.20
C GLY A 200 12.21 3.95 11.20
N ALA A 201 11.88 3.30 10.08
CA ALA A 201 12.88 2.93 9.08
C ALA A 201 13.32 4.14 8.26
N ARG A 202 14.58 4.10 7.84
CA ARG A 202 15.25 5.16 7.08
C ARG A 202 16.10 4.56 5.97
N THR A 203 16.27 5.30 4.89
CA THR A 203 17.27 4.97 3.88
C THR A 203 18.69 5.12 4.42
N ALA A 204 19.69 4.69 3.64
CA ALA A 204 21.10 4.88 3.99
C ALA A 204 21.47 6.38 4.14
N GLU A 205 20.78 7.25 3.40
CA GLU A 205 20.90 8.71 3.46
C GLU A 205 20.11 9.33 4.63
N GLY A 206 19.47 8.52 5.48
CA GLY A 206 18.73 8.99 6.65
C GLY A 206 17.33 9.54 6.34
N ILE A 207 16.81 9.31 5.13
CA ILE A 207 15.48 9.78 4.73
C ILE A 207 14.39 8.77 5.10
N GLY A 208 13.30 9.24 5.68
CA GLY A 208 12.08 8.44 5.89
C GLY A 208 10.95 9.31 6.45
N ALA A 209 9.94 8.68 7.05
CA ALA A 209 8.78 9.40 7.58
C ALA A 209 9.19 10.52 8.57
N GLY A 210 8.76 11.75 8.29
CA GLY A 210 9.08 12.97 9.04
C GLY A 210 10.26 13.80 8.50
N SER A 211 11.05 13.27 7.56
CA SER A 211 12.09 14.06 6.85
C SER A 211 11.44 15.17 6.02
N THR A 212 12.06 16.35 5.93
CA THR A 212 11.55 17.44 5.08
C THR A 212 11.74 17.14 3.60
N VAL A 213 10.90 17.74 2.74
CA VAL A 213 11.09 17.68 1.28
C VAL A 213 12.43 18.28 0.86
N GLU A 214 12.92 19.30 1.57
CA GLU A 214 14.25 19.88 1.34
C GLU A 214 15.35 18.85 1.58
N ALA A 215 15.34 18.15 2.72
CA ALA A 215 16.31 17.09 3.02
C ALA A 215 16.24 15.95 2.00
N LEU A 216 15.03 15.56 1.57
CA LEU A 216 14.83 14.58 0.52
C LEU A 216 15.50 15.00 -0.80
N ARG A 217 15.27 16.25 -1.23
CA ARG A 217 15.87 16.80 -2.46
C ARG A 217 17.38 16.94 -2.35
N GLN A 218 17.90 17.31 -1.18
CA GLN A 218 19.34 17.35 -0.95
C GLN A 218 19.97 15.95 -1.05
N ALA A 219 19.30 14.92 -0.53
CA ALA A 219 19.81 13.55 -0.53
C ALA A 219 19.76 12.87 -1.91
N TYR A 220 18.75 13.17 -2.72
CA TYR A 220 18.44 12.44 -3.95
C TYR A 220 18.21 13.28 -5.21
N GLY A 221 18.23 14.61 -5.13
CA GLY A 221 18.00 15.50 -6.29
C GLY A 221 18.95 15.18 -7.44
N ASP A 222 20.23 15.02 -7.14
CA ASP A 222 21.27 14.66 -8.12
C ASP A 222 21.25 13.18 -8.54
N LYS A 223 20.39 12.36 -7.92
CA LYS A 223 20.21 10.92 -8.17
C LYS A 223 18.94 10.62 -8.99
N GLY A 224 18.36 11.64 -9.65
CA GLY A 224 17.19 11.49 -10.51
C GLY A 224 15.86 11.45 -9.75
N LEU A 225 15.77 12.13 -8.61
CA LEU A 225 14.51 12.31 -7.89
C LEU A 225 13.58 13.26 -8.64
N GLU A 226 12.38 12.78 -8.96
CA GLU A 226 11.36 13.54 -9.70
C GLU A 226 10.03 13.55 -8.97
N LEU A 227 9.26 14.65 -9.07
CA LEU A 227 7.88 14.68 -8.59
C LEU A 227 6.96 14.10 -9.67
N ALA A 228 6.41 12.92 -9.41
CA ALA A 228 5.51 12.25 -10.32
C ALA A 228 4.11 12.90 -10.33
N LYS A 229 3.33 12.64 -11.38
CA LYS A 229 1.92 13.08 -11.48
C LYS A 229 1.03 12.53 -10.36
N SER A 230 1.48 11.46 -9.69
CA SER A 230 0.84 10.87 -8.51
C SER A 230 0.98 11.75 -7.26
N GLY A 231 1.80 12.80 -7.28
CA GLY A 231 2.13 13.64 -6.14
C GLY A 231 3.20 13.05 -5.22
N LYS A 232 3.80 11.91 -5.58
CA LYS A 232 4.94 11.30 -4.89
C LYS A 232 6.25 11.72 -5.53
N TYR A 233 7.32 11.81 -4.75
CA TYR A 233 8.64 11.80 -5.36
C TYR A 233 9.06 10.37 -5.69
N GLU A 234 9.63 10.18 -6.86
CA GLU A 234 10.09 8.89 -7.35
C GLU A 234 11.54 8.99 -7.84
N MET A 235 12.30 7.92 -7.67
CA MET A 235 13.59 7.74 -8.32
C MET A 235 13.81 6.26 -8.63
N PRO A 236 14.49 5.91 -9.73
CA PRO A 236 14.86 4.53 -9.99
C PRO A 236 15.75 3.98 -8.87
N VAL A 237 15.60 2.70 -8.56
CA VAL A 237 16.54 2.00 -7.70
C VAL A 237 17.80 1.69 -8.50
N GLU A 238 18.95 2.21 -8.06
CA GLU A 238 20.24 1.83 -8.64
C GLU A 238 20.58 0.37 -8.30
N GLY A 239 20.97 -0.41 -9.31
CA GLY A 239 21.30 -1.82 -9.16
C GLY A 239 21.34 -2.56 -10.49
N GLY A 240 22.01 -3.72 -10.52
CA GLY A 240 22.16 -4.56 -11.71
C GLY A 240 20.88 -5.32 -12.13
N ARG A 241 21.04 -6.37 -12.94
CA ARG A 241 19.93 -7.23 -13.37
C ARG A 241 19.13 -7.73 -12.16
N GLY A 242 17.87 -7.30 -12.02
CA GLY A 242 16.99 -7.63 -10.89
C GLY A 242 16.26 -6.42 -10.29
N THR A 243 16.78 -5.20 -10.44
CA THR A 243 16.14 -3.96 -9.97
C THR A 243 15.45 -3.18 -11.10
N GLN A 244 15.40 -3.72 -12.32
CA GLN A 244 14.71 -3.09 -13.43
C GLN A 244 13.22 -2.90 -13.11
N GLY A 245 12.72 -1.67 -13.27
CA GLY A 245 11.34 -1.31 -12.94
C GLY A 245 11.07 -0.99 -11.47
N TRP A 246 12.06 -1.18 -10.58
CA TRP A 246 11.96 -0.80 -9.18
C TRP A 246 12.27 0.67 -8.97
N LYS A 247 11.47 1.32 -8.13
CA LYS A 247 11.63 2.72 -7.76
C LYS A 247 11.52 2.88 -6.26
N TYR A 248 12.25 3.86 -5.73
CA TYR A 248 11.84 4.48 -4.47
C TYR A 248 10.62 5.34 -4.74
N GLU A 249 9.64 5.28 -3.83
CA GLU A 249 8.49 6.16 -3.80
C GLU A 249 8.41 6.85 -2.43
N PHE A 250 8.52 8.17 -2.41
CA PHE A 250 8.34 8.99 -1.22
C PHE A 250 6.97 9.67 -1.28
N THR A 251 6.06 9.23 -0.40
CA THR A 251 4.74 9.85 -0.25
C THR A 251 4.86 11.06 0.65
N LEU A 252 4.22 12.17 0.26
CA LEU A 252 4.26 13.42 1.02
C LEU A 252 3.10 13.52 2.01
N ASP A 253 3.40 14.13 3.16
CA ASP A 253 2.45 14.65 4.13
C ASP A 253 2.82 16.11 4.38
N GLY A 254 2.15 17.03 3.68
CA GLY A 254 2.53 18.44 3.62
C GLY A 254 3.92 18.65 3.03
N ASP A 255 4.80 19.29 3.80
CA ASP A 255 6.19 19.60 3.46
C ASP A 255 7.19 18.51 3.90
N LYS A 256 6.67 17.35 4.33
CA LYS A 256 7.46 16.22 4.83
C LYS A 256 7.17 14.94 4.07
N VAL A 257 8.08 13.99 4.19
CA VAL A 257 7.86 12.60 3.79
C VAL A 257 6.91 11.97 4.80
N GLY A 258 5.73 11.55 4.37
CA GLY A 258 4.78 10.76 5.16
C GLY A 258 5.03 9.26 5.04
N GLY A 259 5.63 8.81 3.93
CA GLY A 259 5.87 7.39 3.64
C GLY A 259 7.03 7.15 2.70
N LEU A 260 7.64 5.98 2.83
CA LEU A 260 8.73 5.52 1.97
C LEU A 260 8.42 4.10 1.51
N ALA A 261 8.54 3.84 0.22
CA ALA A 261 8.42 2.51 -0.36
C ALA A 261 9.52 2.25 -1.39
N VAL A 262 9.83 0.97 -1.60
CA VAL A 262 10.56 0.46 -2.76
C VAL A 262 9.59 -0.46 -3.49
N ALA A 263 9.21 -0.10 -4.72
CA ALA A 263 8.14 -0.79 -5.43
C ALA A 263 8.44 -0.96 -6.92
N ASN A 264 7.95 -2.06 -7.48
CA ASN A 264 7.83 -2.29 -8.91
C ASN A 264 6.36 -2.34 -9.28
N ARG A 265 5.84 -1.20 -9.76
CA ARG A 265 4.44 -1.05 -10.16
C ARG A 265 4.11 -1.77 -11.48
N GLY A 266 5.12 -2.23 -12.22
CA GLY A 266 4.95 -3.04 -13.42
C GLY A 266 4.69 -4.53 -13.15
N MET A 267 4.95 -5.01 -11.92
CA MET A 267 4.61 -6.38 -11.52
C MET A 267 3.11 -6.49 -11.25
N TYR A 268 2.47 -7.44 -11.92
CA TYR A 268 1.03 -7.70 -11.84
C TYR A 268 0.63 -8.38 -10.53
N CYS A 269 -0.58 -8.07 -10.09
CA CYS A 269 -1.30 -8.83 -9.08
C CYS A 269 -2.29 -9.77 -9.79
N SER A 270 -2.71 -10.85 -9.11
CA SER A 270 -3.44 -11.96 -9.74
C SER A 270 -4.81 -11.57 -10.27
#